data_AF-A0A803QZI2-F1
#
_entry.id   AF-A0A803QZI2-F1
#
_cell.length_a   1.000
_cell.length_b   1.000
_cell.length_c   1.000
_cell.angle_alpha   90.00
_cell.angle_beta   90.00
_cell.angle_gamma   90.00
#
_symmetry.space_group_name_H-M   'P 1'
#
loop_
_entity.id
_entity.type
_entity.pdbx_description
1 polymer ?
#
loop_
_entity_poly.entity_id
_entity_poly.type
_entity_poly.pdbx_seq_one_letter_code
_entity_poly.pdbx_strand_id
1 'polypeptide(L)'
;MGSTGITISNNLFSHHNEVMLLGHSDDYTPDSGMQVTIAFNHFGENLVQRMPRCRRGYIHVVNNDFTRWEMYAIGGSGNPTINSQGNRYTAPIDRNAKEVTKRVETGEGEWRSWNWRSEGDIMVNGAYFVASGEGVEVKYEKAYSVEPKSAVLIDMLTLHAGPLGVGSRDNNVGMWSTGPNGGTSGLGSGPDYTDEMSGNGSRSVPVSTSSAFILFFSLLLSLSTLLFWYAASDTHYFTIKYNL
;
A
#
# COMPACT_ATOMS: atom_id res chain seq x y z
N MET A 1 -0.95 -24.00 -21.59
CA MET A 1 -0.48 -24.13 -20.18
C MET A 1 -0.37 -22.71 -19.64
N GLY A 2 -0.94 -22.43 -18.47
CA GLY A 2 -0.87 -21.12 -17.82
C GLY A 2 0.25 -21.06 -16.78
N SER A 3 0.87 -19.90 -16.59
CA SER A 3 1.90 -19.68 -15.57
C SER A 3 1.30 -19.76 -14.16
N THR A 4 2.03 -20.34 -13.19
CA THR A 4 1.54 -20.50 -11.81
C THR A 4 2.69 -20.66 -10.81
N GLY A 5 2.41 -20.52 -9.51
CA GLY A 5 3.40 -20.67 -8.44
C GLY A 5 4.41 -19.52 -8.36
N ILE A 6 3.96 -18.29 -8.66
CA ILE A 6 4.83 -17.11 -8.78
C ILE A 6 4.71 -16.25 -7.50
N THR A 7 5.85 -15.73 -7.04
CA THR A 7 5.90 -14.68 -6.02
C THR A 7 6.60 -13.45 -6.58
N ILE A 8 5.95 -12.29 -6.46
CA ILE A 8 6.49 -10.98 -6.83
C ILE A 8 6.68 -10.21 -5.52
N SER A 9 7.93 -10.03 -5.10
CA SER A 9 8.21 -9.42 -3.79
C SER A 9 9.41 -8.49 -3.75
N ASN A 10 9.38 -7.55 -2.80
CA ASN A 10 10.42 -6.56 -2.54
C ASN A 10 10.78 -5.71 -3.78
N ASN A 11 9.80 -5.42 -4.64
CA ASN A 11 10.00 -4.56 -5.81
C ASN A 11 9.50 -3.14 -5.54
N LEU A 12 10.15 -2.16 -6.16
CA LEU A 12 9.66 -0.80 -6.29
C LEU A 12 9.12 -0.59 -7.70
N PHE A 13 7.83 -0.27 -7.81
CA PHE A 13 7.19 0.11 -9.07
C PHE A 13 6.94 1.61 -9.07
N SER A 14 7.30 2.31 -10.15
CA SER A 14 6.99 3.74 -10.31
C SER A 14 6.93 4.11 -11.81
N HIS A 15 6.37 5.28 -12.12
CA HIS A 15 6.40 5.88 -13.46
C HIS A 15 5.89 4.97 -14.59
N HIS A 16 4.73 4.35 -14.38
CA HIS A 16 4.17 3.43 -15.37
C HIS A 16 2.63 3.41 -15.36
N ASN A 17 2.02 3.37 -16.54
CA ASN A 17 0.56 3.32 -16.65
C ASN A 17 0.03 1.92 -16.33
N GLU A 18 0.49 0.92 -17.07
CA GLU A 18 -0.02 -0.45 -17.02
C GLU A 18 0.96 -1.36 -16.27
N VAL A 19 0.91 -1.36 -14.94
CA VAL A 19 2.01 -1.92 -14.12
C VAL A 19 2.15 -3.44 -14.23
N MET A 20 1.07 -4.19 -13.99
CA MET A 20 1.13 -5.64 -13.89
C MET A 20 -0.15 -6.29 -14.40
N LEU A 21 -0.03 -7.13 -15.42
CA LEU A 21 -1.14 -7.91 -15.99
C LEU A 21 -0.94 -9.40 -15.70
N LEU A 22 -1.86 -9.98 -14.94
CA LEU A 22 -1.86 -11.41 -14.60
C LEU A 22 -3.02 -12.08 -15.34
N GLY A 23 -2.71 -12.84 -16.39
CA GLY A 23 -3.68 -13.41 -17.32
C GLY A 23 -4.04 -12.44 -18.46
N HIS A 24 -3.84 -12.89 -19.69
CA HIS A 24 -3.99 -12.05 -20.89
C HIS A 24 -5.44 -11.92 -21.36
N SER A 25 -6.20 -13.02 -21.33
CA SER A 25 -7.53 -13.11 -21.93
C SER A 25 -8.53 -13.74 -20.97
N ASP A 26 -9.74 -13.20 -20.95
CA ASP A 26 -10.86 -13.73 -20.17
C ASP A 26 -11.22 -15.14 -20.66
N ASP A 27 -10.93 -15.51 -21.91
CA ASP A 27 -11.26 -16.82 -22.49
C ASP A 27 -10.17 -17.87 -22.30
N TYR A 28 -8.99 -17.50 -21.80
CA TYR A 28 -7.88 -18.44 -21.63
C TYR A 28 -8.04 -19.27 -20.35
N THR A 29 -8.88 -20.31 -20.44
CA THR A 29 -9.23 -21.20 -19.31
C THR A 29 -8.04 -21.85 -18.58
N PRO A 30 -6.86 -22.10 -19.20
CA PRO A 30 -5.71 -22.61 -18.45
C PRO A 30 -5.23 -21.71 -17.30
N ASP A 31 -5.53 -20.40 -17.32
CA ASP A 31 -5.17 -19.47 -16.24
C ASP A 31 -6.05 -19.65 -14.98
N SER A 32 -7.06 -20.51 -15.01
CA SER A 32 -7.85 -20.88 -13.81
C SER A 32 -7.00 -21.55 -12.72
N GLY A 33 -5.86 -22.14 -13.07
CA GLY A 33 -4.89 -22.70 -12.14
C GLY A 33 -3.78 -21.74 -11.71
N MET A 34 -3.77 -20.49 -12.21
CA MET A 34 -2.75 -19.49 -11.87
C MET A 34 -2.83 -19.15 -10.37
N GLN A 35 -1.68 -19.16 -9.70
CA GLN A 35 -1.51 -18.71 -8.32
C GLN A 35 -0.35 -17.72 -8.27
N VAL A 36 -0.61 -16.52 -7.75
CA VAL A 36 0.39 -15.45 -7.64
C VAL A 36 0.33 -14.82 -6.26
N THR A 37 1.48 -14.68 -5.61
CA THR A 37 1.66 -13.86 -4.41
C THR A 37 2.33 -12.55 -4.76
N ILE A 38 1.77 -11.44 -4.31
CA ILE A 38 2.33 -10.10 -4.44
C ILE A 38 2.57 -9.60 -3.02
N ALA A 39 3.84 -9.54 -2.60
CA ALA A 39 4.18 -9.28 -1.21
C ALA A 39 5.31 -8.27 -1.01
N PHE A 40 5.19 -7.38 -0.02
CA PHE A 40 6.28 -6.47 0.38
C PHE A 40 6.76 -5.54 -0.74
N ASN A 41 5.93 -5.27 -1.74
CA ASN A 41 6.26 -4.33 -2.80
C ASN A 41 5.86 -2.92 -2.41
N HIS A 42 6.59 -1.95 -2.95
CA HIS A 42 6.20 -0.54 -2.91
C HIS A 42 5.69 -0.14 -4.29
N PHE A 43 4.39 0.14 -4.38
CA PHE A 43 3.76 0.79 -5.52
C PHE A 43 3.82 2.31 -5.31
N GLY A 44 4.85 2.89 -5.92
CA GLY A 44 5.32 4.25 -5.72
C GLY A 44 4.58 5.31 -6.53
N GLU A 45 5.30 6.37 -6.86
CA GLU A 45 4.74 7.51 -7.57
C GLU A 45 4.49 7.24 -9.07
N ASN A 46 3.61 8.06 -9.64
CA ASN A 46 3.32 8.09 -11.08
C ASN A 46 2.88 6.73 -11.65
N LEU A 47 2.13 5.96 -10.84
CA LEU A 47 1.44 4.76 -11.27
C LEU A 47 -0.03 5.06 -11.56
N VAL A 48 -0.53 4.57 -12.70
CA VAL A 48 -1.92 4.84 -13.12
C VAL A 48 -2.85 3.71 -12.69
N GLN A 49 -2.52 2.45 -13.05
CA GLN A 49 -3.40 1.30 -12.85
C GLN A 49 -2.68 -0.06 -12.87
N ARG A 50 -3.44 -1.13 -12.62
CA ARG A 50 -3.03 -2.54 -12.74
C ARG A 50 -1.96 -2.97 -11.75
N MET A 51 -2.21 -2.78 -10.46
CA MET A 51 -1.35 -3.19 -9.36
C MET A 51 -2.01 -4.24 -8.44
N PRO A 52 -2.36 -5.44 -8.92
CA PRO A 52 -2.34 -5.93 -10.30
C PRO A 52 -3.67 -5.69 -11.05
N ARG A 53 -3.70 -6.00 -12.36
CA ARG A 53 -4.93 -6.39 -13.05
C ARG A 53 -4.92 -7.90 -13.29
N CYS A 54 -5.94 -8.59 -12.77
CA CYS A 54 -6.02 -10.06 -12.78
C CYS A 54 -7.13 -10.59 -13.69
N ARG A 55 -6.89 -11.75 -14.28
CA ARG A 55 -7.90 -12.57 -14.94
C ARG A 55 -7.79 -14.01 -14.49
N ARG A 56 -8.92 -14.60 -14.09
CA ARG A 56 -8.97 -15.95 -13.53
C ARG A 56 -7.98 -16.10 -12.35
N GLY A 57 -7.67 -17.33 -11.97
CA GLY A 57 -6.64 -17.64 -10.97
C GLY A 57 -6.92 -17.10 -9.57
N TYR A 58 -5.88 -17.21 -8.73
CA TYR A 58 -5.90 -16.91 -7.30
C TYR A 58 -4.72 -15.99 -6.98
N ILE A 59 -5.01 -14.83 -6.41
CA ILE A 59 -4.01 -13.79 -6.17
C ILE A 59 -4.06 -13.38 -4.71
N HIS A 60 -2.91 -13.53 -4.05
CA HIS A 60 -2.68 -13.05 -2.70
C HIS A 60 -1.91 -11.73 -2.75
N VAL A 61 -2.58 -10.62 -2.42
CA VAL A 61 -1.96 -9.30 -2.30
C VAL A 61 -1.74 -9.03 -0.82
N VAL A 62 -0.50 -9.13 -0.34
CA VAL A 62 -0.20 -9.13 1.10
C VAL A 62 0.92 -8.17 1.49
N ASN A 63 0.68 -7.33 2.49
CA ASN A 63 1.68 -6.41 3.04
C ASN A 63 2.45 -5.56 2.00
N ASN A 64 1.75 -5.01 1.02
CA ASN A 64 2.31 -4.04 0.07
C ASN A 64 1.94 -2.61 0.48
N ASP A 65 2.75 -1.65 0.05
CA ASP A 65 2.48 -0.23 0.19
C ASP A 65 2.03 0.38 -1.13
N PHE A 66 0.79 0.87 -1.18
CA PHE A 66 0.24 1.58 -2.33
C PHE A 66 0.18 3.06 -2.00
N THR A 67 1.12 3.82 -2.54
CA THR A 67 1.27 5.23 -2.13
C THR A 67 0.36 6.17 -2.90
N ARG A 68 0.04 5.90 -4.18
CA ARG A 68 -1.03 6.54 -4.99
C ARG A 68 -1.37 5.67 -6.20
N TRP A 69 -2.55 5.86 -6.78
CA TRP A 69 -2.92 5.44 -8.13
C TRP A 69 -3.68 6.59 -8.80
N GLU A 70 -3.82 6.59 -10.13
CA GLU A 70 -4.64 7.60 -10.82
C GLU A 70 -6.03 7.05 -11.19
N MET A 71 -6.14 5.75 -11.50
CA MET A 71 -7.40 5.15 -11.94
C MET A 71 -7.93 4.10 -10.96
N TYR A 72 -7.12 3.10 -10.61
CA TYR A 72 -7.39 2.10 -9.57
C TYR A 72 -6.10 1.39 -9.18
N ALA A 73 -6.03 0.83 -7.98
CA ALA A 73 -4.90 -0.03 -7.60
C ALA A 73 -5.11 -1.45 -8.14
N ILE A 74 -6.12 -2.14 -7.65
CA ILE A 74 -6.39 -3.56 -7.96
C ILE A 74 -7.56 -3.65 -8.93
N GLY A 75 -7.38 -4.39 -10.03
CA GLY A 75 -8.46 -4.61 -10.98
C GLY A 75 -8.54 -6.02 -11.51
N GLY A 76 -9.60 -6.30 -12.27
CA GLY A 76 -9.72 -7.59 -12.91
C GLY A 76 -10.98 -7.78 -13.75
N SER A 77 -10.94 -8.83 -14.57
CA SER A 77 -12.02 -9.35 -15.41
C SER A 77 -11.92 -10.89 -15.46
N GLY A 78 -12.95 -11.60 -15.93
CA GLY A 78 -12.88 -13.08 -16.01
C GLY A 78 -12.77 -13.81 -14.65
N ASN A 79 -13.46 -13.33 -13.61
CA ASN A 79 -13.63 -13.97 -12.30
C ASN A 79 -12.33 -14.42 -11.58
N PRO A 80 -11.38 -13.50 -11.31
CA PRO A 80 -10.24 -13.80 -10.46
C PRO A 80 -10.66 -13.84 -8.98
N THR A 81 -10.00 -14.67 -8.18
CA THR A 81 -10.09 -14.61 -6.71
C THR A 81 -8.96 -13.75 -6.17
N ILE A 82 -9.30 -12.67 -5.48
CA ILE A 82 -8.34 -11.71 -4.94
C ILE A 82 -8.47 -11.67 -3.41
N ASN A 83 -7.38 -12.03 -2.74
CA ASN A 83 -7.24 -11.94 -1.31
C ASN A 83 -6.28 -10.78 -0.97
N SER A 84 -6.80 -9.66 -0.48
CA SER A 84 -6.01 -8.52 -0.02
C SER A 84 -5.86 -8.56 1.50
N GLN A 85 -4.63 -8.64 2.02
CA GLN A 85 -4.38 -8.69 3.46
C GLN A 85 -3.22 -7.80 3.93
N GLY A 86 -3.44 -7.02 4.98
CA GLY A 86 -2.38 -6.27 5.67
C GLY A 86 -1.65 -5.23 4.80
N ASN A 87 -2.22 -4.77 3.69
CA ASN A 87 -1.67 -3.74 2.82
C ASN A 87 -1.99 -2.33 3.36
N ARG A 88 -1.29 -1.33 2.85
CA ARG A 88 -1.66 0.08 3.03
C ARG A 88 -2.07 0.69 1.69
N TYR A 89 -3.27 1.25 1.63
CA TYR A 89 -3.78 1.95 0.45
C TYR A 89 -3.93 3.43 0.74
N THR A 90 -3.04 4.25 0.19
CA THR A 90 -3.12 5.71 0.26
C THR A 90 -3.72 6.25 -1.02
N ALA A 91 -5.00 6.61 -0.97
CA ALA A 91 -5.68 7.13 -2.16
C ALA A 91 -5.07 8.48 -2.61
N PRO A 92 -5.08 8.77 -3.93
CA PRO A 92 -4.70 10.08 -4.48
C PRO A 92 -5.60 11.22 -3.97
N ILE A 93 -5.24 12.46 -4.26
CA ILE A 93 -6.05 13.64 -3.89
C ILE A 93 -7.39 13.66 -4.65
N ASP A 94 -7.39 13.18 -5.90
CA ASP A 94 -8.61 13.11 -6.72
C ASP A 94 -9.71 12.32 -6.00
N ARG A 95 -10.89 12.92 -5.92
CA ARG A 95 -12.08 12.35 -5.28
C ARG A 95 -12.68 11.22 -6.09
N ASN A 96 -12.40 11.17 -7.40
CA ASN A 96 -12.91 10.13 -8.28
C ASN A 96 -12.04 8.86 -8.27
N ALA A 97 -10.88 8.90 -7.63
CA ALA A 97 -9.91 7.81 -7.57
C ALA A 97 -9.73 7.27 -6.14
N LYS A 98 -10.80 7.20 -5.35
CA LYS A 98 -10.78 6.69 -3.97
C LYS A 98 -10.99 5.19 -3.86
N GLU A 99 -11.68 4.59 -4.82
CA GLU A 99 -11.86 3.15 -4.84
C GLU A 99 -10.54 2.45 -5.19
N VAL A 100 -10.11 1.53 -4.34
CA VAL A 100 -8.94 0.67 -4.56
C VAL A 100 -9.18 -0.29 -5.73
N THR A 101 -10.41 -0.76 -5.85
CA THR A 101 -10.84 -1.85 -6.73
C THR A 101 -11.45 -1.36 -8.04
N LYS A 102 -11.24 -2.10 -9.13
CA LYS A 102 -11.97 -1.90 -10.39
C LYS A 102 -12.31 -3.21 -11.09
N ARG A 103 -13.61 -3.48 -11.27
CA ARG A 103 -14.08 -4.56 -12.15
C ARG A 103 -14.16 -4.01 -13.56
N VAL A 104 -13.37 -4.59 -14.46
CA VAL A 104 -13.16 -4.04 -15.81
C VAL A 104 -14.13 -4.70 -16.77
N GLU A 105 -14.90 -3.88 -17.51
CA GLU A 105 -15.80 -4.34 -18.59
C GLU A 105 -16.84 -5.39 -18.16
N THR A 106 -17.25 -5.38 -16.88
CA THR A 106 -18.19 -6.36 -16.32
C THR A 106 -19.33 -5.68 -15.58
N GLY A 107 -20.56 -6.13 -15.86
CA GLY A 107 -21.76 -5.65 -15.18
C GLY A 107 -21.83 -6.11 -13.72
N GLU A 108 -22.46 -5.30 -12.88
CA GLU A 108 -22.56 -5.57 -11.43
C GLU A 108 -23.24 -6.89 -11.07
N GLY A 109 -24.21 -7.34 -11.86
CA GLY A 109 -24.85 -8.64 -11.66
C GLY A 109 -23.90 -9.83 -11.79
N GLU A 110 -22.83 -9.69 -12.58
CA GLU A 110 -21.87 -10.76 -12.81
C GLU A 110 -20.76 -10.75 -11.75
N TRP A 111 -20.09 -9.59 -11.57
CA TRP A 111 -18.91 -9.53 -10.73
C TRP A 111 -19.20 -9.61 -9.23
N ARG A 112 -20.45 -9.36 -8.78
CA ARG A 112 -20.83 -9.50 -7.36
C ARG A 112 -20.59 -10.91 -6.81
N SER A 113 -20.57 -11.92 -7.68
CA SER A 113 -20.27 -13.31 -7.33
C SER A 113 -18.76 -13.61 -7.19
N TRP A 114 -17.90 -12.71 -7.65
CA TRP A 114 -16.44 -12.92 -7.64
C TRP A 114 -15.87 -12.70 -6.24
N ASN A 115 -14.90 -13.52 -5.86
CA ASN A 115 -14.37 -13.54 -4.50
C ASN A 115 -13.24 -12.52 -4.33
N TRP A 116 -13.58 -11.31 -3.90
CA TRP A 116 -12.61 -10.23 -3.64
C TRP A 116 -12.77 -9.79 -2.19
N ARG A 117 -11.73 -9.96 -1.38
CA ARG A 117 -11.74 -9.57 0.04
C ARG A 117 -10.59 -8.65 0.40
N SER A 118 -10.80 -7.90 1.48
CA SER A 118 -9.82 -7.04 2.15
C SER A 118 -9.87 -7.33 3.64
N GLU A 119 -8.72 -7.62 4.25
CA GLU A 119 -8.61 -7.98 5.66
C GLU A 119 -7.35 -7.37 6.29
N GLY A 120 -7.48 -6.63 7.39
CA GLY A 120 -6.34 -5.99 8.05
C GLY A 120 -5.63 -4.91 7.23
N ASP A 121 -6.18 -4.53 6.08
CA ASP A 121 -5.69 -3.44 5.24
C ASP A 121 -5.95 -2.08 5.90
N ILE A 122 -5.01 -1.13 5.77
CA ILE A 122 -5.18 0.26 6.19
C ILE A 122 -5.56 1.11 4.99
N MET A 123 -6.70 1.79 5.09
CA MET A 123 -7.21 2.71 4.09
C MET A 123 -6.90 4.16 4.51
N VAL A 124 -6.13 4.88 3.71
CA VAL A 124 -5.69 6.26 3.99
C VAL A 124 -6.25 7.22 2.95
N ASN A 125 -6.51 8.46 3.36
CA ASN A 125 -7.00 9.54 2.50
C ASN A 125 -8.34 9.21 1.80
N GLY A 126 -9.23 8.52 2.50
CA GLY A 126 -10.55 8.14 1.99
C GLY A 126 -10.53 6.99 1.00
N ALA A 127 -9.42 6.24 0.89
CA ALA A 127 -9.41 4.97 0.17
C ALA A 127 -10.50 4.04 0.69
N TYR A 128 -11.07 3.21 -0.18
CA TYR A 128 -11.94 2.12 0.23
C TYR A 128 -11.86 0.95 -0.73
N PHE A 129 -12.11 -0.24 -0.20
CA PHE A 129 -12.15 -1.49 -0.95
C PHE A 129 -13.59 -1.99 -1.01
N VAL A 130 -14.11 -2.21 -2.22
CA VAL A 130 -15.42 -2.81 -2.39
C VAL A 130 -15.23 -4.32 -2.46
N ALA A 131 -15.62 -5.06 -1.43
CA ALA A 131 -15.54 -6.52 -1.39
C ALA A 131 -16.72 -7.18 -2.14
N SER A 132 -16.55 -8.44 -2.54
CA SER A 132 -17.57 -9.23 -3.24
C SER A 132 -17.39 -10.73 -3.01
N GLY A 133 -18.39 -11.52 -3.39
CA GLY A 133 -18.40 -12.98 -3.22
C GLY A 133 -18.98 -13.41 -1.88
N GLU A 134 -18.82 -14.70 -1.58
CA GLU A 134 -19.43 -15.33 -0.40
C GLU A 134 -18.68 -15.04 0.91
N GLY A 135 -17.44 -14.53 0.82
CA GLY A 135 -16.60 -14.24 1.98
C GLY A 135 -16.17 -15.48 2.78
N VAL A 136 -16.31 -16.68 2.21
CA VAL A 136 -15.97 -17.95 2.88
C VAL A 136 -14.49 -18.25 2.73
N GLU A 137 -13.79 -18.50 3.86
CA GLU A 137 -12.34 -18.76 3.91
C GLU A 137 -11.85 -19.81 2.90
N VAL A 138 -12.59 -20.90 2.75
CA VAL A 138 -12.26 -22.01 1.83
C VAL A 138 -12.06 -21.53 0.38
N LYS A 139 -12.74 -20.45 -0.04
CA LYS A 139 -12.57 -19.87 -1.40
C LYS A 139 -11.20 -19.23 -1.59
N TYR A 140 -10.55 -18.82 -0.52
CA TYR A 140 -9.29 -18.08 -0.53
C TYR A 140 -8.08 -18.94 -0.19
N GLU A 141 -8.24 -20.23 0.13
CA GLU A 141 -7.13 -21.15 0.45
C GLU A 141 -6.02 -21.13 -0.61
N LYS A 142 -6.39 -21.11 -1.89
CA LYS A 142 -5.43 -21.02 -3.02
C LYS A 142 -4.87 -19.61 -3.25
N ALA A 143 -5.53 -18.60 -2.68
CA ALA A 143 -5.11 -17.20 -2.66
C ALA A 143 -4.50 -16.82 -1.29
N TYR A 144 -3.99 -17.79 -0.54
CA TYR A 144 -3.34 -17.59 0.75
C TYR A 144 -1.99 -18.31 0.72
N SER A 145 -0.92 -17.56 0.94
CA SER A 145 0.46 -18.08 0.79
C SER A 145 1.36 -17.81 1.99
N VAL A 146 1.10 -16.75 2.73
CA VAL A 146 1.88 -16.33 3.90
C VAL A 146 0.94 -15.64 4.89
N GLU A 147 1.25 -15.73 6.18
CA GLU A 147 0.48 -15.02 7.20
C GLU A 147 0.68 -13.50 7.09
N PRO A 148 -0.39 -12.70 6.99
CA PRO A 148 -0.28 -11.26 6.89
C PRO A 148 0.20 -10.65 8.21
N LYS A 149 1.18 -9.74 8.12
CA LYS A 149 1.57 -8.88 9.24
C LYS A 149 0.62 -7.69 9.35
N SER A 150 0.61 -7.04 10.51
CA SER A 150 -0.15 -5.79 10.70
C SER A 150 0.30 -4.73 9.70
N ALA A 151 -0.65 -4.11 9.01
CA ALA A 151 -0.41 -3.01 8.07
C ALA A 151 0.23 -1.77 8.74
N VAL A 152 0.21 -1.66 10.07
CA VAL A 152 0.94 -0.60 10.79
C VAL A 152 2.46 -0.72 10.59
N LEU A 153 2.95 -1.92 10.27
CA LEU A 153 4.36 -2.18 10.03
C LEU A 153 4.77 -1.96 8.56
N ILE A 154 3.87 -1.50 7.67
CA ILE A 154 4.15 -1.39 6.23
C ILE A 154 5.46 -0.64 5.95
N ASP A 155 5.71 0.49 6.61
CA ASP A 155 6.95 1.26 6.41
C ASP A 155 8.22 0.45 6.66
N MET A 156 8.19 -0.49 7.63
CA MET A 156 9.31 -1.40 7.90
C MET A 156 9.34 -2.57 6.93
N LEU A 157 8.18 -3.08 6.51
CA LEU A 157 8.07 -4.24 5.63
C LEU A 157 8.49 -3.92 4.19
N THR A 158 8.27 -2.69 3.73
CA THR A 158 8.61 -2.26 2.36
C THR A 158 9.83 -1.34 2.32
N LEU A 159 10.54 -1.15 3.44
CA LEU A 159 11.69 -0.24 3.55
C LEU A 159 12.79 -0.49 2.52
N HIS A 160 12.98 -1.76 2.14
CA HIS A 160 14.03 -2.20 1.22
C HIS A 160 13.47 -2.66 -0.13
N ALA A 161 12.26 -2.22 -0.49
CA ALA A 161 11.69 -2.51 -1.81
C ALA A 161 12.53 -1.84 -2.91
N GLY A 162 12.90 -2.61 -3.95
CA GLY A 162 13.72 -2.16 -5.07
C GLY A 162 15.08 -2.88 -5.16
N PRO A 163 15.96 -2.44 -6.08
CA PRO A 163 17.24 -3.09 -6.28
C PRO A 163 18.15 -2.96 -5.06
N LEU A 164 18.90 -4.03 -4.75
CA LEU A 164 19.85 -4.03 -3.64
C LEU A 164 20.96 -2.99 -3.88
N GLY A 165 21.25 -2.18 -2.86
CA GLY A 165 22.32 -1.17 -2.91
C GLY A 165 21.90 0.21 -3.43
N VAL A 166 20.66 0.36 -3.90
CA VAL A 166 20.10 1.65 -4.34
C VAL A 166 18.98 2.03 -3.37
N GLY A 167 19.32 2.73 -2.28
CA GLY A 167 18.32 3.27 -1.36
C GLY A 167 18.24 2.66 0.04
N SER A 168 19.35 2.14 0.60
CA SER A 168 19.56 2.53 1.99
C SER A 168 19.86 4.02 1.97
N ARG A 169 19.18 4.82 2.78
CA ARG A 169 19.74 6.11 3.22
C ARG A 169 21.23 5.89 3.50
N ASP A 170 22.08 6.39 2.62
CA ASP A 170 23.54 6.50 2.70
C ASP A 170 24.35 5.29 3.21
N ASN A 171 23.81 4.08 3.27
CA ASN A 171 24.57 2.93 3.72
C ASN A 171 25.20 2.22 2.54
N ASN A 172 26.37 2.72 2.18
CA ASN A 172 27.38 2.13 1.30
C ASN A 172 27.91 0.80 1.87
N VAL A 173 27.07 -0.24 1.94
CA VAL A 173 27.45 -1.61 2.35
C VAL A 173 27.17 -2.65 1.25
N GLY A 174 26.85 -2.20 0.04
CA GLY A 174 26.50 -3.07 -1.09
C GLY A 174 27.42 -2.98 -2.30
N MET A 175 28.46 -2.14 -2.30
CA MET A 175 29.48 -2.20 -3.35
C MET A 175 30.36 -3.43 -3.10
N TRP A 176 29.97 -4.54 -3.72
CA TRP A 176 30.86 -5.62 -4.11
C TRP A 176 32.12 -5.03 -4.74
N SER A 177 33.19 -4.99 -3.95
CA SER A 177 34.50 -4.46 -4.33
C SER A 177 34.95 -5.11 -5.64
N THR A 178 35.00 -4.33 -6.72
CA THR A 178 35.69 -4.72 -7.94
C THR A 178 37.14 -5.02 -7.58
N GLY A 179 37.55 -6.27 -7.81
CA GLY A 179 38.86 -6.78 -7.44
C GLY A 179 40.01 -5.98 -8.07
N PRO A 180 41.20 -6.01 -7.45
CA PRO A 180 42.33 -5.22 -7.92
C PRO A 180 42.95 -5.90 -9.14
N ASN A 181 42.68 -5.38 -10.34
CA ASN A 181 43.60 -5.53 -11.46
C ASN A 181 43.57 -4.27 -12.32
N GLY A 182 44.73 -3.64 -12.40
CA GLY A 182 44.95 -2.37 -13.07
C GLY A 182 44.89 -2.45 -14.59
N GLY A 183 44.66 -1.29 -15.20
CA GLY A 183 44.70 -1.10 -16.64
C GLY A 183 44.01 0.19 -17.05
N THR A 184 44.73 1.31 -16.94
CA THR A 184 44.38 2.58 -17.57
C THR A 184 44.29 2.42 -19.08
N SER A 185 43.11 2.63 -19.68
CA SER A 185 42.94 3.33 -20.97
C SER A 185 41.46 3.38 -21.39
N GLY A 186 40.88 4.58 -21.32
CA GLY A 186 40.14 5.25 -22.41
C GLY A 186 38.94 4.58 -23.09
N LEU A 187 37.86 5.38 -23.09
CA LEU A 187 36.90 5.66 -24.18
C LEU A 187 35.54 4.94 -24.15
N GLY A 188 34.50 5.75 -23.97
CA GLY A 188 33.11 5.39 -24.28
C GLY A 188 32.06 6.16 -23.47
N SER A 189 32.10 7.51 -23.46
CA SER A 189 31.00 8.33 -22.94
C SER A 189 29.74 8.09 -23.79
N GLY A 190 28.79 7.31 -23.26
CA GLY A 190 27.39 7.32 -23.72
C GLY A 190 26.68 8.56 -23.17
N PRO A 191 25.64 9.08 -23.85
CA PRO A 191 25.10 10.39 -23.57
C PRO A 191 24.56 10.45 -22.14
N ASP A 192 25.10 11.41 -21.41
CA ASP A 192 24.61 11.94 -20.15
C ASP A 192 23.18 12.44 -20.41
N TYR A 193 22.16 11.78 -19.85
CA TYR A 193 20.83 12.36 -19.81
C TYR A 193 20.87 13.48 -18.77
N THR A 194 21.30 14.67 -19.21
CA THR A 194 21.21 15.88 -18.41
C THR A 194 19.74 16.28 -18.30
N ASP A 195 19.12 16.01 -17.15
CA ASP A 195 17.84 16.59 -16.76
C ASP A 195 18.03 18.10 -16.49
N GLU A 196 18.14 18.88 -17.57
CA GLU A 196 17.94 20.32 -17.53
C GLU A 196 16.45 20.63 -17.37
N MET A 197 15.90 20.45 -16.17
CA MET A 197 14.77 21.24 -15.67
C MET A 197 14.92 21.56 -14.18
N SER A 198 16.04 22.20 -13.83
CA SER A 198 16.12 23.02 -12.62
C SER A 198 15.43 24.37 -12.88
N GLY A 199 14.10 24.35 -12.88
CA GLY A 199 13.28 25.55 -12.69
C GLY A 199 13.25 25.94 -11.21
N ASN A 200 14.13 26.87 -10.83
CA ASN A 200 14.20 27.43 -9.48
C ASN A 200 12.85 28.05 -9.06
N GLY A 201 12.16 27.37 -8.15
CA GLY A 201 10.95 27.83 -7.46
C GLY A 201 11.01 27.48 -5.97
N SER A 202 12.18 27.67 -5.35
CA SER A 202 12.36 27.53 -3.90
C SER A 202 11.59 28.64 -3.15
N ARG A 203 10.33 28.37 -2.81
CA ARG A 203 9.65 29.03 -1.69
C ARG A 203 9.62 28.08 -0.51
N SER A 204 10.65 28.17 0.31
CA SER A 204 10.65 27.64 1.67
C SER A 204 9.48 28.27 2.44
N VAL A 205 8.43 27.48 2.66
CA VAL A 205 7.41 27.82 3.65
C VAL A 205 8.03 27.51 5.01
N PRO A 206 8.15 28.47 5.94
CA PRO A 206 8.67 28.16 7.26
C PRO A 206 7.63 27.27 7.97
N VAL A 207 7.99 26.02 8.23
CA VAL A 207 7.31 25.20 9.24
C VAL A 207 7.63 25.87 10.58
N SER A 208 6.71 26.70 11.05
CA SER A 208 6.66 27.09 12.45
C SER A 208 6.23 25.85 13.23
N THR A 209 7.19 25.12 13.79
CA THR A 209 6.95 24.22 14.91
C THR A 209 6.62 25.07 16.13
N SER A 210 5.37 25.53 16.20
CA SER A 210 4.85 26.18 17.40
C SER A 210 4.64 25.10 18.47
N SER A 211 5.71 24.81 19.21
CA SER A 211 5.73 24.00 20.44
C SER A 211 4.65 24.44 21.46
N ALA A 212 4.15 25.67 21.34
CA ALA A 212 3.01 26.18 22.10
C ALA A 212 1.69 25.41 21.87
N PHE A 213 1.43 24.88 20.66
CA PHE A 213 0.18 24.18 20.38
C PHE A 213 0.10 22.80 21.05
N ILE A 214 1.24 22.09 21.10
CA ILE A 214 1.34 20.79 21.77
C ILE A 214 1.21 20.94 23.29
N LEU A 215 1.83 21.98 23.85
CA LEU A 215 1.72 22.31 25.28
C LEU A 215 0.32 22.79 25.67
N PHE A 216 -0.37 23.52 24.80
CA PHE A 216 -1.74 23.97 25.06
C PHE A 216 -2.74 22.82 25.04
N PHE A 217 -2.59 21.87 24.11
CA PHE A 217 -3.45 20.70 24.03
C PHE A 217 -3.24 19.74 25.21
N SER A 218 -1.99 19.55 25.68
CA SER A 218 -1.72 18.74 26.86
C SER A 218 -2.24 19.38 28.16
N LEU A 219 -2.20 20.72 28.27
CA LEU A 219 -2.81 21.45 29.39
C LEU A 219 -4.34 21.35 29.41
N LEU A 220 -4.99 21.39 28.24
CA LEU A 220 -6.44 21.22 28.14
C LEU A 220 -6.89 19.80 28.54
N LEU A 221 -6.11 18.78 28.16
CA LEU A 221 -6.40 17.39 28.54
C LEU A 221 -6.19 17.15 30.04
N SER A 222 -5.17 17.77 30.64
CA SER A 222 -4.94 17.67 32.09
C SER A 222 -5.99 18.45 32.90
N LEU A 223 -6.45 19.60 32.41
CA LEU A 223 -7.49 20.37 33.07
C LEU A 223 -8.86 19.68 32.98
N SER A 224 -9.17 19.03 31.85
CA SER A 224 -10.44 18.29 31.70
C SER A 224 -10.49 17.06 32.61
N THR A 225 -9.39 16.33 32.75
CA THR A 225 -9.29 15.19 33.68
C THR A 225 -9.37 15.62 35.14
N LEU A 226 -8.78 16.77 35.50
CA LEU A 226 -8.88 17.33 36.85
C LEU A 226 -10.31 17.79 37.18
N LEU A 227 -10.99 18.45 36.24
CA LEU A 227 -12.40 18.86 36.36
C LEU A 227 -13.33 17.66 36.50
N PHE A 228 -13.06 16.57 35.76
CA PHE A 228 -13.84 15.33 35.86
C PHE A 228 -13.67 14.67 37.23
N TRP A 229 -12.45 14.65 37.76
CA TRP A 229 -12.16 14.16 39.12
C TRP A 229 -12.82 15.03 40.20
N TYR A 230 -12.76 16.36 40.05
CA TYR A 230 -13.38 17.29 40.99
C TYR A 230 -14.92 17.12 41.02
N ALA A 231 -15.55 17.03 39.86
CA ALA A 231 -16.99 16.79 39.74
C ALA A 231 -17.41 15.40 40.28
N ALA A 232 -16.56 14.38 40.12
CA ALA A 232 -16.78 13.06 40.70
C ALA A 232 -16.62 13.04 42.23
N SER A 233 -15.74 13.89 42.80
CA SER A 233 -15.62 14.02 44.25
C SER A 233 -16.79 14.76 44.91
N ASP A 234 -17.39 15.75 44.22
CA ASP A 234 -18.57 16.47 44.74
C ASP A 234 -19.84 15.59 44.77
N THR A 235 -19.99 14.66 43.81
CA THR A 235 -21.11 13.69 43.81
C THR A 235 -21.01 12.68 44.96
N HIS A 236 -19.79 12.35 45.40
CA HIS A 236 -19.58 11.54 46.60
C HIS A 236 -19.90 12.30 47.90
N TYR A 237 -19.64 13.61 47.98
CA TYR A 237 -20.01 14.42 49.16
C TYR A 237 -21.52 14.69 49.27
N PHE A 238 -22.22 14.83 48.14
CA PHE A 238 -23.68 15.01 48.16
C PHE A 238 -24.43 13.74 48.60
N THR A 239 -23.90 12.55 48.33
CA THR A 239 -24.54 11.29 48.75
C THR A 239 -24.42 11.04 50.26
N ILE A 240 -23.42 11.62 50.92
CA ILE A 240 -23.17 11.43 52.37
C ILE A 240 -23.96 12.43 53.24
N LYS A 241 -24.34 13.61 52.72
CA LYS A 241 -25.06 14.65 53.50
C LYS A 241 -26.59 14.52 53.51
N TYR A 242 -27.20 13.66 52.69
CA TYR A 242 -28.67 13.50 52.63
C TYR A 242 -29.17 12.12 53.09
N ASN A 243 -28.33 11.36 53.79
CA ASN A 243 -28.66 10.03 54.36
C ASN A 243 -28.40 9.95 55.88
N LEU A 244 -28.57 11.06 56.60
CA LEU A 244 -28.67 11.11 58.06
C LEU A 244 -29.95 11.86 58.45
#